data_AF-A0A1Q2MIK0-F1
#
_entry.id   AF-A0A1Q2MIK0-F1
#
_cell.length_a   1.000
_cell.length_b   1.000
_cell.length_c   1.000
_cell.angle_alpha   90.00
_cell.angle_beta   90.00
_cell.angle_gamma   90.00
#
_symmetry.space_group_name_H-M   'P 1'
#
loop_
_entity.id
_entity.type
_entity.pdbx_description
1 polymer ?
#
loop_
_entity_poly.entity_id
_entity_poly.type
_entity_poly.pdbx_seq_one_letter_code
_entity_poly.pdbx_strand_id
1 'polypeptide(L)'
;MASGYIFAVMDNLPKAELVLDHFHLVKWFNEKLTRLRRQMFNEADLIGKKILKGSRWLLLKCPENLKIHSQQNKDERYRLQQALELNQPLATAYYMKERLRLLFECASENNARTELYNWIKEAESSGIRILKEAARQLRIWRRLILNWYKYPISTGKVEAANRKIGTLQRNAYGYRDEEYLMLRIYHLHKSNYSLTG
;
A
#
# COMPACT_ATOMS: atom_id res chain seq x y z
N MET A 1 7.53 1.87 7.77
CA MET A 1 8.96 1.77 7.40
C MET A 1 9.78 1.86 8.67
N ALA A 2 10.83 1.04 8.80
CA ALA A 2 11.74 1.14 9.93
C ALA A 2 12.57 2.42 9.78
N SER A 3 12.25 3.45 10.56
CA SER A 3 12.99 4.72 10.59
C SER A 3 14.49 4.50 10.82
N GLY A 4 14.85 3.50 11.64
CA GLY A 4 16.24 3.13 11.90
C GLY A 4 17.04 2.75 10.66
N TYR A 5 16.43 2.10 9.66
CA TYR A 5 17.11 1.75 8.41
C TYR A 5 17.45 2.99 7.58
N ILE A 6 16.49 3.94 7.48
CA ILE A 6 16.70 5.20 6.76
C ILE A 6 17.85 5.99 7.40
N PHE A 7 17.85 6.10 8.74
CA PHE A 7 18.92 6.78 9.46
C PHE A 7 20.28 6.12 9.23
N ALA A 8 20.37 4.79 9.36
CA ALA A 8 21.62 4.06 9.15
C ALA A 8 22.18 4.26 7.73
N VAL A 9 21.32 4.24 6.70
CA VAL A 9 21.75 4.48 5.31
C VAL A 9 22.17 5.93 5.11
N MET A 10 21.43 6.91 5.64
CA MET A 10 21.81 8.32 5.51
C MET A 10 23.13 8.64 6.21
N ASP A 11 23.41 7.99 7.35
CA ASP A 11 24.63 8.18 8.13
C ASP A 11 25.85 7.51 7.46
N ASN A 12 25.71 6.26 7.01
CA ASN A 12 26.82 5.48 6.48
C ASN A 12 27.02 5.61 4.96
N LEU A 13 25.97 6.00 4.22
CA LEU A 13 25.97 6.10 2.75
C LEU A 13 25.37 7.46 2.31
N PRO A 14 26.01 8.60 2.63
CA PRO A 14 25.45 9.94 2.43
C PRO A 14 25.22 10.30 0.95
N LYS A 15 25.88 9.60 0.02
CA LYS A 15 25.71 9.79 -1.43
C LYS A 15 24.56 8.94 -2.02
N ALA A 16 24.00 8.00 -1.25
CA ALA A 16 22.94 7.15 -1.73
C ALA A 16 21.59 7.89 -1.73
N GLU A 17 20.88 7.82 -2.85
CA GLU A 17 19.52 8.34 -2.93
C GLU A 17 18.52 7.26 -2.54
N LEU A 18 17.69 7.57 -1.54
CA LEU A 18 16.66 6.67 -1.06
C LEU A 18 15.40 6.81 -1.90
N VAL A 19 14.86 5.68 -2.37
CA VAL A 19 13.60 5.62 -3.13
C VAL A 19 12.54 4.95 -2.27
N LEU A 20 11.37 5.58 -2.17
CA LEU A 20 10.20 4.96 -1.55
C LEU A 20 9.53 4.03 -2.57
N ASP A 21 9.38 2.76 -2.23
CA ASP A 21 8.61 1.84 -3.06
C ASP A 21 7.11 2.22 -3.06
N HIS A 22 6.54 2.40 -4.25
CA HIS A 22 5.13 2.66 -4.50
C HIS A 22 4.19 1.66 -3.79
N PHE A 23 4.49 0.36 -3.85
CA PHE A 23 3.69 -0.68 -3.20
C PHE A 23 3.63 -0.45 -1.69
N HIS A 24 4.75 -0.08 -1.06
CA HIS A 24 4.77 0.21 0.38
C HIS A 24 4.00 1.48 0.72
N LEU A 25 4.00 2.49 -0.15
CA LEU A 25 3.18 3.69 0.05
C LEU A 25 1.69 3.35 0.01
N VAL A 26 1.24 2.64 -1.03
CA VAL A 26 -0.16 2.26 -1.18
C VAL A 26 -0.59 1.31 -0.07
N LYS A 27 0.26 0.34 0.31
CA LYS A 27 0.01 -0.56 1.45
C LYS A 27 -0.14 0.20 2.75
N TRP A 28 0.75 1.14 3.04
CA TRP A 28 0.67 2.00 4.22
C TRP A 28 -0.63 2.81 4.26
N PHE A 29 -1.07 3.35 3.13
CA PHE A 29 -2.32 4.09 3.07
C PHE A 29 -3.55 3.18 3.19
N ASN A 30 -3.50 2.00 2.58
CA ASN A 30 -4.54 0.95 2.67
C ASN A 30 -4.81 0.54 4.13
N GLU A 31 -3.78 0.51 4.98
CA GLU A 31 -3.93 0.28 6.42
C GLU A 31 -4.71 1.41 7.09
N LYS A 32 -4.43 2.67 6.75
CA LYS A 32 -5.19 3.84 7.24
C LYS A 32 -6.64 3.81 6.77
N LEU A 33 -6.88 3.50 5.50
CA LEU A 33 -8.24 3.38 4.95
C LEU A 33 -9.02 2.26 5.64
N THR A 34 -8.38 1.13 5.94
CA THR A 34 -8.99 0.04 6.72
C THR A 34 -9.39 0.51 8.13
N ARG A 35 -8.58 1.34 8.79
CA ARG A 35 -8.90 1.93 10.10
C ARG A 35 -10.08 2.90 10.00
N LEU A 36 -10.09 3.79 9.01
CA LEU A 36 -11.21 4.70 8.79
C LEU A 36 -12.52 3.94 8.54
N ARG A 37 -12.51 2.92 7.68
CA ARG A 37 -13.69 2.08 7.44
C ARG A 37 -14.22 1.44 8.73
N ARG A 38 -13.33 1.00 9.64
CA ARG A 38 -13.74 0.46 10.95
C ARG A 38 -14.39 1.53 11.84
N GLN A 39 -13.82 2.73 11.88
CA GLN A 39 -14.40 3.85 12.61
C GLN A 39 -15.80 4.18 12.08
N MET A 40 -15.92 4.36 10.76
CA MET A 40 -17.18 4.63 10.08
C MET A 40 -18.23 3.53 10.29
N PHE A 41 -17.81 2.26 10.33
CA PHE A 41 -18.71 1.15 10.64
C PHE A 41 -19.26 1.23 12.07
N ASN A 42 -18.47 1.67 13.03
CA ASN A 42 -18.90 1.77 14.43
C ASN A 42 -19.90 2.92 14.63
N GLU A 43 -19.71 4.03 13.91
CA GLU A 43 -20.55 5.23 13.96
C GLU A 43 -21.82 5.14 13.08
N ALA A 44 -21.88 4.19 12.15
CA ALA A 44 -23.00 4.03 11.22
C ALA A 44 -24.29 3.45 11.86
N ASP A 45 -25.42 3.79 11.25
CA ASP A 45 -26.72 3.20 11.50
C ASP A 45 -26.82 1.75 10.98
N LEU A 46 -27.97 1.10 11.14
CA LEU A 46 -28.15 -0.30 10.73
C LEU A 46 -27.93 -0.49 9.22
N ILE A 47 -28.37 0.48 8.40
CA ILE A 47 -28.23 0.43 6.94
C ILE A 47 -26.75 0.60 6.55
N GLY A 48 -26.07 1.63 7.08
CA GLY A 48 -24.65 1.86 6.83
C GLY A 48 -23.77 0.71 7.29
N LYS A 49 -24.08 0.09 8.44
CA LYS A 49 -23.38 -1.12 8.90
C LYS A 49 -23.53 -2.28 7.92
N LYS A 50 -24.72 -2.51 7.38
CA LYS A 50 -24.97 -3.58 6.39
C LYS A 50 -24.11 -3.39 5.13
N ILE A 51 -23.96 -2.14 4.67
CA ILE A 51 -23.22 -1.81 3.45
C ILE A 51 -21.71 -1.82 3.67
N LEU A 52 -21.24 -1.29 4.80
CA LEU A 52 -19.82 -1.30 5.16
C LEU A 52 -19.31 -2.70 5.54
N LYS A 53 -20.20 -3.63 5.88
CA LYS A 53 -19.84 -5.02 6.15
C LYS A 53 -19.35 -5.69 4.86
N GLY A 54 -18.12 -6.19 4.90
CA GLY A 54 -17.50 -6.84 3.74
C GLY A 54 -16.97 -5.89 2.65
N SER A 55 -17.09 -4.57 2.81
CA SER A 55 -16.60 -3.60 1.81
C SER A 55 -15.07 -3.41 1.83
N ARG A 56 -14.36 -3.94 2.84
CA ARG A 56 -12.91 -3.77 3.00
C ARG A 56 -12.16 -4.11 1.71
N TRP A 57 -12.41 -5.28 1.13
CA TRP A 57 -11.67 -5.71 -0.06
C TRP A 57 -12.01 -4.88 -1.29
N LEU A 58 -13.22 -4.33 -1.37
CA LEU A 58 -13.64 -3.43 -2.46
C LEU A 58 -12.82 -2.13 -2.43
N LEU A 59 -12.60 -1.57 -1.24
CA LEU A 59 -11.81 -0.35 -1.04
C LEU A 59 -10.31 -0.55 -1.33
N LEU A 60 -9.80 -1.76 -1.10
CA LEU A 60 -8.38 -2.07 -1.24
C LEU A 60 -7.99 -2.48 -2.67
N LYS A 61 -8.91 -3.05 -3.44
CA LYS A 61 -8.68 -3.41 -4.84
C LYS A 61 -8.41 -2.18 -5.70
N CYS A 62 -7.63 -2.39 -6.77
CA CYS A 62 -7.56 -1.42 -7.85
C CYS A 62 -8.91 -1.40 -8.59
N PRO A 63 -9.43 -0.22 -8.98
CA PRO A 63 -10.73 -0.09 -9.66
C PRO A 63 -10.87 -0.98 -10.91
N GLU A 64 -9.76 -1.20 -11.61
CA GLU A 64 -9.68 -1.99 -12.84
C GLU A 64 -9.88 -3.49 -12.56
N ASN A 65 -9.59 -3.93 -11.34
CA ASN A 65 -9.69 -5.33 -10.90
C ASN A 65 -11.01 -5.65 -10.19
N LEU A 66 -11.96 -4.70 -10.15
CA LEU A 66 -13.29 -4.93 -9.59
C LEU A 66 -14.10 -5.81 -10.54
N LYS A 67 -14.67 -6.89 -10.00
CA LYS A 67 -15.47 -7.85 -10.77
C LYS A 67 -16.84 -7.27 -11.10
N ILE A 68 -17.17 -7.30 -12.39
CA ILE A 68 -18.49 -6.94 -12.92
C ILE A 68 -19.38 -8.18 -12.86
N HIS A 69 -20.65 -8.00 -12.50
CA HIS A 69 -21.60 -9.09 -12.42
C HIS A 69 -23.00 -8.63 -12.82
N SER A 70 -23.76 -9.48 -13.51
CA SER A 70 -25.12 -9.14 -13.99
C SER A 70 -26.10 -8.83 -12.84
N GLN A 71 -25.97 -9.55 -11.73
CA GLN A 71 -26.68 -9.26 -10.48
C GLN A 71 -26.00 -8.13 -9.70
N GLN A 72 -26.70 -7.01 -9.49
CA GLN A 72 -26.20 -5.82 -8.78
C GLN A 72 -25.60 -6.12 -7.41
N ASN A 73 -26.21 -7.01 -6.63
CA ASN A 73 -25.73 -7.36 -5.28
C ASN A 73 -24.40 -8.13 -5.26
N LYS A 74 -23.95 -8.65 -6.41
CA LYS A 74 -22.66 -9.34 -6.59
C LYS A 74 -21.64 -8.49 -7.36
N ASP A 75 -22.09 -7.41 -8.00
CA ASP A 75 -21.23 -6.48 -8.71
C ASP A 75 -20.38 -5.69 -7.71
N GLU A 76 -19.06 -5.81 -7.83
CA GLU A 76 -18.12 -5.17 -6.90
C GLU A 76 -18.06 -3.66 -7.09
N ARG A 77 -18.26 -3.14 -8.31
CA ARG A 77 -18.27 -1.70 -8.60
C ARG A 77 -19.50 -1.04 -8.00
N TYR A 78 -20.66 -1.65 -8.20
CA TYR A 78 -21.91 -1.14 -7.64
C TYR A 78 -21.88 -1.11 -6.11
N ARG A 79 -21.38 -2.18 -5.48
CA ARG A 79 -21.21 -2.25 -4.02
C ARG A 79 -20.20 -1.25 -3.48
N LEU A 80 -19.12 -1.01 -4.21
CA LEU A 80 -18.15 0.02 -3.85
C LEU A 80 -18.81 1.40 -3.90
N GLN A 81 -19.50 1.71 -4.99
CA GLN A 81 -20.19 2.99 -5.16
C GLN A 81 -21.17 3.28 -4.00
N GLN A 82 -22.03 2.31 -3.66
CA GLN A 82 -22.93 2.45 -2.50
C GLN A 82 -22.19 2.74 -1.19
N ALA A 83 -21.04 2.09 -0.97
CA ALA A 83 -20.26 2.31 0.25
C ALA A 83 -19.61 3.70 0.29
N LEU A 84 -19.30 4.29 -0.86
CA LEU A 84 -18.75 5.65 -0.97
C LEU A 84 -19.85 6.70 -0.84
N GLU A 85 -21.01 6.50 -1.47
CA GLU A 85 -22.14 7.44 -1.43
C GLU A 85 -22.67 7.66 -0.01
N LEU A 86 -22.72 6.60 0.80
CA LEU A 86 -23.20 6.67 2.18
C LEU A 86 -22.18 7.23 3.17
N ASN A 87 -20.92 7.38 2.76
CA ASN A 87 -19.87 7.81 3.67
C ASN A 87 -18.88 8.74 2.99
N GLN A 88 -19.19 10.04 3.03
CA GLN A 88 -18.36 11.09 2.47
C GLN A 88 -16.89 11.02 2.94
N PRO A 89 -16.58 10.88 4.25
CA PRO A 89 -15.19 10.73 4.69
C PRO A 89 -14.46 9.53 4.07
N LEU A 90 -15.13 8.39 3.96
CA LEU A 90 -14.58 7.19 3.35
C LEU A 90 -14.37 7.36 1.84
N ALA A 91 -15.30 8.05 1.16
CA ALA A 91 -15.20 8.39 -0.24
C ALA A 91 -13.97 9.27 -0.52
N THR A 92 -13.83 10.38 0.22
CA THR A 92 -12.66 11.25 0.10
C THR A 92 -11.37 10.46 0.30
N ALA A 93 -11.27 9.67 1.36
CA ALA A 93 -10.07 8.89 1.63
C ALA A 93 -9.78 7.82 0.56
N TYR A 94 -10.81 7.22 -0.04
CA TYR A 94 -10.66 6.27 -1.14
C TYR A 94 -10.11 6.95 -2.41
N TYR A 95 -10.66 8.09 -2.80
CA TYR A 95 -10.15 8.82 -3.98
C TYR A 95 -8.72 9.35 -3.74
N MET A 96 -8.42 9.82 -2.53
CA MET A 96 -7.05 10.21 -2.18
C MET A 96 -6.08 9.02 -2.24
N LYS A 97 -6.50 7.81 -1.87
CA LYS A 97 -5.71 6.59 -2.04
C LYS A 97 -5.41 6.29 -3.51
N GLU A 98 -6.41 6.40 -4.39
CA GLU A 98 -6.20 6.18 -5.83
C GLU A 98 -5.28 7.24 -6.44
N ARG A 99 -5.37 8.49 -6.00
CA ARG A 99 -4.42 9.53 -6.42
C ARG A 99 -2.96 9.22 -6.02
N LEU A 100 -2.74 8.64 -4.83
CA LEU A 100 -1.40 8.17 -4.45
C LEU A 100 -0.91 7.01 -5.30
N ARG A 101 -1.81 6.15 -5.80
CA ARG A 101 -1.46 5.07 -6.71
C ARG A 101 -1.01 5.63 -8.06
N LEU A 102 -1.81 6.53 -8.62
CA LEU A 102 -1.55 7.18 -9.90
C LEU A 102 -0.37 8.16 -9.85
N LEU A 103 0.06 8.56 -8.66
CA LEU A 103 1.20 9.45 -8.46
C LEU A 103 2.47 8.94 -9.14
N PHE A 104 2.68 7.62 -9.19
CA PHE A 104 3.86 7.00 -9.80
C PHE A 104 3.71 6.75 -11.30
N GLU A 105 2.50 6.94 -11.84
CA GLU A 105 2.15 6.82 -13.26
C GLU A 105 2.17 8.20 -13.97
N CYS A 106 2.45 9.29 -13.24
CA CYS A 106 2.56 10.62 -13.86
C CYS A 106 3.70 10.68 -14.88
N ALA A 107 3.53 11.45 -15.95
CA ALA A 107 4.48 11.52 -17.06
C ALA A 107 5.83 12.17 -16.72
N SER A 108 5.91 12.95 -15.64
CA SER A 108 7.13 13.65 -15.24
C SER A 108 7.22 13.87 -13.73
N GLU A 109 8.45 14.07 -13.23
CA GLU A 109 8.69 14.42 -11.83
C GLU A 109 7.97 15.73 -11.44
N ASN A 110 7.91 16.71 -12.34
CA ASN A 110 7.24 17.99 -12.08
C ASN A 110 5.73 17.81 -11.90
N ASN A 111 5.10 16.94 -12.71
CA ASN A 111 3.68 16.63 -12.57
C ASN A 111 3.42 15.91 -11.24
N ALA A 112 4.24 14.91 -10.90
CA ALA A 112 4.13 14.20 -9.63
C ALA A 112 4.38 15.12 -8.42
N ARG A 113 5.33 16.04 -8.51
CA ARG A 113 5.61 17.03 -7.46
C ARG A 113 4.41 17.95 -7.21
N THR A 114 3.78 18.41 -8.29
CA THR A 114 2.58 19.27 -8.22
C THR A 114 1.40 18.49 -7.64
N GLU A 115 1.19 17.26 -8.10
CA GLU A 115 0.12 16.40 -7.62
C GLU A 115 0.29 16.04 -6.14
N LEU A 116 1.50 15.69 -5.71
CA LEU A 116 1.82 15.42 -4.31
C LEU A 116 1.60 16.66 -3.42
N TYR A 117 1.95 17.85 -3.91
CA TYR A 117 1.69 19.10 -3.20
C TYR A 117 0.19 19.34 -3.03
N ASN A 118 -0.59 19.21 -4.11
CA ASN A 118 -2.04 19.36 -4.08
C ASN A 118 -2.70 18.34 -3.16
N TRP A 119 -2.25 17.08 -3.23
CA TRP A 119 -2.69 16.01 -2.35
C TRP A 119 -2.47 16.37 -0.88
N ILE A 120 -1.28 16.85 -0.50
CA ILE A 120 -0.96 17.23 0.88
C ILE A 120 -1.87 18.38 1.35
N LYS A 121 -2.07 19.40 0.51
CA LYS A 121 -2.92 20.55 0.83
C LYS A 121 -4.38 20.14 1.07
N GLU A 122 -4.93 19.31 0.20
CA GLU A 122 -6.31 18.82 0.31
C GLU A 122 -6.49 17.91 1.53
N ALA A 123 -5.53 17.03 1.79
CA ALA A 123 -5.54 16.16 2.97
C ALA A 123 -5.52 16.96 4.28
N GLU A 124 -4.80 18.08 4.32
CA GLU A 124 -4.75 19.00 5.48
C GLU A 124 -6.06 19.75 5.70
N SER A 125 -6.72 20.18 4.62
CA SER A 125 -8.02 20.85 4.69
C SER A 125 -9.22 19.90 4.83
N SER A 126 -9.04 18.59 4.61
CA SER A 126 -10.14 17.61 4.56
C SER A 126 -10.97 17.45 5.85
N GLY A 127 -10.45 17.89 7.00
CA GLY A 127 -11.06 17.59 8.31
C GLY A 127 -10.89 16.14 8.78
N ILE A 128 -10.41 15.22 7.92
CA ILE A 128 -10.31 13.79 8.21
C ILE A 128 -8.95 13.48 8.85
N ARG A 129 -8.98 13.00 10.10
CA ARG A 129 -7.76 12.75 10.89
C ARG A 129 -6.73 11.87 10.17
N ILE A 130 -7.17 10.77 9.53
CA ILE A 130 -6.24 9.85 8.85
C ILE A 130 -5.51 10.50 7.67
N LEU A 131 -6.16 11.46 6.99
CA LEU A 131 -5.59 12.21 5.87
C LEU A 131 -4.60 13.24 6.37
N LYS A 132 -4.93 13.99 7.43
CA LYS A 132 -4.01 14.94 8.06
C LYS A 132 -2.73 14.26 8.57
N GLU A 133 -2.86 13.07 9.17
CA GLU A 133 -1.71 12.27 9.59
C GLU A 133 -0.89 11.78 8.39
N ALA A 134 -1.55 11.37 7.30
CA ALA A 134 -0.87 10.95 6.09
C ALA A 134 -0.12 12.11 5.40
N ALA A 135 -0.72 13.30 5.34
CA ALA A 135 -0.11 14.51 4.80
C ALA A 135 1.21 14.86 5.49
N ARG A 136 1.22 14.85 6.83
CA ARG A 136 2.45 15.05 7.63
C ARG A 136 3.55 14.07 7.25
N GLN A 137 3.20 12.79 7.10
CA GLN A 137 4.18 11.77 6.74
C GLN A 137 4.69 11.91 5.31
N LEU A 138 3.81 12.23 4.36
CA LEU A 138 4.16 12.44 2.95
C LEU A 138 5.07 13.67 2.76
N ARG A 139 4.90 14.73 3.56
CA ARG A 139 5.84 15.86 3.57
C ARG A 139 7.27 15.41 3.87
N ILE A 140 7.43 14.52 4.86
CA ILE A 140 8.73 13.95 5.24
C ILE A 140 9.26 13.05 4.12
N TRP A 141 8.41 12.21 3.53
CA TRP A 141 8.80 11.27 2.46
C TRP A 141 8.85 11.88 1.07
N ARG A 142 8.55 13.18 0.90
CA ARG A 142 8.42 13.84 -0.41
C ARG A 142 9.60 13.56 -1.32
N ARG A 143 10.83 13.70 -0.81
CA ARG A 143 12.05 13.44 -1.58
C ARG A 143 12.16 11.98 -1.98
N LEU A 144 11.89 11.05 -1.05
CA LEU A 144 11.97 9.61 -1.31
C LEU A 144 10.96 9.16 -2.37
N ILE A 145 9.77 9.76 -2.38
CA ILE A 145 8.74 9.49 -3.39
C ILE A 145 9.18 10.01 -4.76
N LEU A 146 9.64 11.26 -4.83
CA LEU A 146 10.04 11.86 -6.11
C LEU A 146 11.28 11.23 -6.71
N ASN A 147 12.19 10.67 -5.89
CA ASN A 147 13.36 9.93 -6.37
C ASN A 147 13.00 8.72 -7.26
N TRP A 148 11.76 8.20 -7.20
CA TRP A 148 11.25 7.20 -8.14
C TRP A 148 11.43 7.61 -9.61
N TYR A 149 11.23 8.89 -9.93
CA TYR A 149 11.33 9.42 -11.29
C TYR A 149 12.75 9.43 -11.84
N LYS A 150 13.73 9.47 -10.94
CA LYS A 150 15.15 9.34 -11.28
C LYS A 150 15.58 7.88 -11.29
N TYR A 151 15.04 7.07 -10.39
CA TYR A 151 15.39 5.68 -10.17
C TYR A 151 14.13 4.81 -9.99
N PRO A 152 13.53 4.28 -11.06
CA PRO A 152 12.29 3.50 -11.01
C PRO A 152 12.56 2.06 -10.52
N ILE A 153 12.99 1.92 -9.27
CA ILE A 153 13.40 0.65 -8.67
C ILE A 153 12.26 0.12 -7.79
N SER A 154 11.78 -1.09 -8.11
CA SER A 154 10.79 -1.81 -7.29
C SER A 154 11.45 -2.88 -6.42
N THR A 155 10.96 -3.01 -5.19
CA THR A 155 11.30 -4.09 -4.25
C THR A 155 10.66 -5.44 -4.62
N GLY A 156 9.88 -5.53 -5.70
CA GLY A 156 9.16 -6.76 -6.07
C GLY A 156 10.04 -8.00 -6.20
N LYS A 157 11.27 -7.87 -6.71
CA LYS A 157 12.26 -8.96 -6.78
C LYS A 157 12.73 -9.40 -5.39
N VAL A 158 12.99 -8.44 -4.50
CA VAL A 158 13.39 -8.69 -3.12
C VAL A 158 12.25 -9.35 -2.35
N GLU A 159 11.01 -8.87 -2.52
CA GLU A 159 9.80 -9.47 -1.92
C GLU A 159 9.55 -10.90 -2.43
N ALA A 160 9.82 -11.18 -3.71
CA ALA A 160 9.77 -12.54 -4.24
C ALA A 160 10.81 -13.46 -3.57
N ALA A 161 12.04 -12.99 -3.39
CA ALA A 161 13.08 -13.73 -2.68
C ALA A 161 12.68 -13.97 -1.21
N ASN A 162 12.24 -12.93 -0.50
CA ASN A 162 11.77 -13.02 0.89
C ASN A 162 10.63 -14.03 1.05
N ARG A 163 9.66 -14.05 0.12
CA ARG A 163 8.58 -15.05 0.13
C ARG A 163 9.10 -16.47 -0.01
N LYS A 164 10.07 -16.72 -0.91
CA LYS A 164 10.67 -18.05 -1.06
C LYS A 164 11.44 -18.47 0.20
N ILE A 165 12.23 -17.57 0.80
CA ILE A 165 12.94 -17.83 2.06
C ILE A 165 11.94 -18.16 3.18
N GLY A 166 10.87 -17.38 3.32
CA GLY A 166 9.83 -17.66 4.31
C GLY A 166 9.13 -19.02 4.08
N THR A 167 8.97 -19.43 2.81
CA THR A 167 8.42 -20.76 2.48
C THR A 167 9.39 -21.88 2.83
N LEU A 168 10.68 -21.70 2.53
CA LEU A 168 11.73 -22.62 2.94
C LEU A 168 11.75 -22.84 4.46
N GLN A 169 11.63 -21.77 5.25
CA GLN A 169 11.57 -21.84 6.71
C GLN A 169 10.29 -22.53 7.21
N ARG A 170 9.12 -22.19 6.64
CA ARG A 170 7.84 -22.82 6.99
C ARG A 170 7.85 -24.33 6.71
N ASN A 171 8.38 -24.75 5.57
CA ASN A 171 8.46 -26.17 5.21
C ASN A 171 9.37 -26.97 6.13
N ALA A 172 10.40 -26.33 6.69
CA ALA A 172 11.33 -26.96 7.63
C ALA A 172 10.88 -26.89 9.10
N TYR A 173 9.76 -26.21 9.39
CA TYR A 173 9.34 -25.87 10.76
C TYR A 173 10.42 -25.10 11.54
N GLY A 174 11.18 -24.26 10.84
CA GLY A 174 12.31 -23.51 11.39
C GLY A 174 13.64 -24.25 11.26
N TYR A 175 14.74 -23.49 11.33
CA TYR A 175 16.09 -24.02 11.36
C TYR A 175 16.75 -23.60 12.68
N ARG A 176 17.42 -24.52 13.35
CA ARG A 176 18.15 -24.25 14.60
C ARG A 176 19.57 -23.74 14.35
N ASP A 177 20.12 -24.11 13.20
CA ASP A 177 21.46 -23.75 12.75
C ASP A 177 21.35 -22.63 11.69
N GLU A 178 21.95 -21.49 12.00
CA GLU A 178 21.95 -20.31 11.14
C GLU A 178 22.83 -20.49 9.91
N GLU A 179 23.97 -21.17 10.04
CA GLU A 179 24.86 -21.47 8.91
C GLU A 179 24.15 -22.38 7.92
N TYR A 180 23.46 -23.40 8.43
CA TYR A 180 22.64 -24.27 7.60
C TYR A 180 21.49 -23.52 6.91
N LEU A 181 20.81 -22.60 7.61
CA LEU A 181 19.81 -21.72 7.00
C LEU A 181 20.41 -20.91 5.85
N MET A 182 21.59 -20.31 6.04
CA MET A 182 22.28 -19.53 5.01
C MET A 182 22.63 -20.37 3.79
N LEU A 183 23.14 -21.59 3.99
CA LEU A 183 23.41 -22.53 2.89
C LEU A 183 22.14 -22.88 2.11
N ARG A 184 21.02 -23.10 2.81
CA ARG A 184 19.72 -23.36 2.18
C ARG A 184 19.20 -22.15 1.41
N ILE A 185 19.41 -20.93 1.90
CA ILE A 185 19.09 -19.69 1.20
C ILE A 185 19.94 -19.54 -0.06
N TYR A 186 21.26 -19.79 0.00
CA TYR A 186 22.11 -19.73 -1.18
C TYR A 186 21.72 -20.77 -2.24
N HIS A 187 21.29 -21.96 -1.83
CA HIS A 187 20.84 -23.00 -2.76
C HIS A 187 19.48 -22.70 -3.42
N LEU A 188 18.70 -21.77 -2.87
CA LEU A 188 17.31 -21.52 -3.25
C LEU A 188 17.10 -21.10 -4.71
N HIS A 189 18.13 -20.56 -5.38
CA HIS A 189 18.08 -20.25 -6.82
C HIS A 189 18.09 -21.50 -7.72
N LYS A 190 18.57 -22.64 -7.21
CA LYS A 190 18.55 -23.95 -7.91
C LYS A 190 17.27 -24.74 -7.65
N SER A 191 16.49 -24.33 -6.64
CA SER A 191 15.27 -25.02 -6.24
C SER A 191 14.09 -24.56 -7.09
N ASN A 192 13.71 -25.37 -8.09
CA ASN A 192 12.44 -25.22 -8.78
C ASN A 192 11.33 -25.75 -7.87
N TYR A 193 10.79 -24.89 -7.02
CA TYR A 193 9.53 -25.21 -6.36
C TYR A 193 8.43 -25.14 -7.42
N SER A 194 8.10 -26.29 -8.04
CA SER A 194 6.84 -26.43 -8.75
C SER A 194 5.73 -26.24 -7.73
N LEU A 195 4.92 -25.20 -7.90
CA LEU A 195 3.63 -25.10 -7.22
C LEU A 195 2.72 -26.15 -7.86
N THR A 196 2.88 -27.41 -7.47
CA THR A 196 1.87 -28.44 -7.74
C THR A 196 0.80 -28.28 -6.67
N GLY A 197 -0.31 -27.69 -7.08
CA GLY A 197 -1.55 -27.52 -6.33
C GLY A 197 -2.64 -27.09 -7.29
#